data_AF-A0A9W9F9X8-F1
#
_entry.id   AF-A0A9W9F9X8-F1
#
_cell.length_a   1.000
_cell.length_b   1.000
_cell.length_c   1.000
_cell.angle_alpha   90.00
_cell.angle_beta   90.00
_cell.angle_gamma   90.00
#
_symmetry.space_group_name_H-M   'P 1'
#
loop_
_entity.id
_entity.type
_entity.pdbx_description
1 polymer ?
#
loop_
_entity_poly.entity_id
_entity_poly.type
_entity_poly.pdbx_seq_one_letter_code
_entity_poly.pdbx_strand_id
1 'polypeptide(L)'
;MSEVPIAVDPDYYTTHDAYQPSDFESETTSLASSIYRGVMENGRRYQTVREGDYWGPSDEQQFESLEAGHLVCLIMEANTPNPLFQAPVKNPKHVLDLGTGRGSWAVDVADMFPEANVRGVDLFPPPVEWLPPNCVMEVDDVLQEWTWRQPFDLIHLRQMIGAFTIPEWDSVYKRCYNHLQPGGWIEQVEGDPRVTSDDGSLAKDASIIYMGKAIFAAADIWGHPLDTLDTMRGAMERAGFVDVHERVYKWPIGPWPRDSTLKEAGRLHYHQWSAGMEGWTMYFLTKWGTPKPWSKEEVQVLIAKIRKEIKDPRKHIYQAARRVWARKPTEEEIANSSVKQEPVVKQEPIVKQEPVVKQEPGAQDPIANDPAVQEPVVKQEPGTQDPVATEPIVKKEPSP
;
A
#
# COMPACT_ATOMS: atom_id res chain seq x y z
N MET A 1 53.18 20.45 20.98
CA MET A 1 52.96 19.86 19.64
C MET A 1 53.03 21.01 18.66
N SER A 2 54.01 20.98 17.77
CA SER A 2 54.28 22.01 16.78
C SER A 2 53.15 22.07 15.75
N GLU A 3 52.54 23.24 15.56
CA GLU A 3 51.66 23.54 14.43
C GLU A 3 52.48 23.50 13.14
N VAL A 4 52.38 22.38 12.41
CA VAL A 4 52.84 22.30 11.03
C VAL A 4 51.71 22.85 10.17
N PRO A 5 51.88 23.98 9.46
CA PRO A 5 50.85 24.45 8.54
C PRO A 5 50.68 23.45 7.40
N ILE A 6 49.43 23.10 7.11
CA ILE A 6 49.07 22.24 5.99
C ILE A 6 49.41 23.00 4.71
N ALA A 7 50.32 22.45 3.91
CA ALA A 7 50.69 23.03 2.62
C ALA A 7 49.55 22.82 1.62
N VAL A 8 49.16 23.89 0.93
CA VAL A 8 48.20 23.83 -0.18
C VAL A 8 48.92 23.22 -1.39
N ASP A 9 48.26 22.29 -2.06
CA ASP A 9 48.74 21.71 -3.30
C ASP A 9 48.79 22.80 -4.41
N PRO A 10 49.99 23.20 -4.88
CA PRO A 10 50.11 24.24 -5.90
C PRO A 10 49.58 23.78 -7.27
N ASP A 11 49.39 22.47 -7.48
CA ASP A 11 48.90 21.91 -8.73
C ASP A 11 47.37 21.82 -8.80
N TYR A 12 46.66 22.08 -7.69
CA TYR A 12 45.20 22.11 -7.68
C TYR A 12 44.62 23.14 -8.66
N TYR A 13 45.35 24.23 -8.93
CA TYR A 13 44.93 25.29 -9.84
C TYR A 13 45.64 25.25 -11.20
N THR A 14 46.54 24.31 -11.47
CA THR A 14 47.33 24.30 -12.72
C THR A 14 46.70 23.49 -13.85
N THR A 15 45.54 22.87 -13.63
CA THR A 15 44.75 22.21 -14.68
C THR A 15 43.46 22.99 -14.99
N HIS A 16 43.63 24.24 -15.45
CA HIS A 16 42.53 25.00 -16.04
C HIS A 16 42.45 24.73 -17.55
N ASP A 17 41.69 23.71 -17.93
CA ASP A 17 40.92 23.76 -19.18
C ASP A 17 39.46 24.05 -18.82
N ALA A 18 38.85 24.96 -19.56
CA ALA A 18 37.60 25.61 -19.25
C ALA A 18 36.45 24.61 -19.01
N TYR A 19 35.67 24.88 -17.95
CA TYR A 19 34.46 24.17 -17.50
C TYR A 19 34.72 22.92 -16.64
N GLN A 20 34.95 23.12 -15.33
CA GLN A 20 34.66 22.10 -14.32
C GLN A 20 33.57 22.60 -13.36
N PRO A 21 32.46 21.86 -13.21
CA PRO A 21 31.59 21.98 -12.04
C PRO A 21 32.36 21.55 -10.80
N SER A 22 32.01 22.14 -9.65
CA SER A 22 32.68 21.83 -8.38
C SER A 22 32.60 20.33 -8.06
N ASP A 23 33.63 19.74 -7.45
CA ASP A 23 33.66 18.30 -7.13
C ASP A 23 32.48 17.83 -6.25
N PHE A 24 31.84 18.74 -5.50
CA PHE A 24 30.60 18.49 -4.77
C PHE A 24 29.34 18.37 -5.66
N GLU A 25 29.33 19.03 -6.83
CA GLU A 25 28.28 18.84 -7.85
C GLU A 25 28.48 17.52 -8.62
N SER A 26 29.69 16.96 -8.66
CA SER A 26 30.00 15.72 -9.37
C SER A 26 29.38 14.48 -8.70
N GLU A 27 29.44 14.39 -7.37
CA GLU A 27 28.82 13.28 -6.62
C GLU A 27 27.29 13.32 -6.71
N THR A 28 26.68 14.51 -6.56
CA THR A 28 25.23 14.70 -6.68
C THR A 28 24.74 14.46 -8.11
N THR A 29 25.49 14.90 -9.12
CA THR A 29 25.17 14.65 -10.54
C THR A 29 25.32 13.18 -10.92
N SER A 30 26.34 12.49 -10.42
CA SER A 30 26.55 11.06 -10.70
C SER A 30 25.49 10.17 -10.02
N LEU A 31 25.07 10.52 -8.80
CA LEU A 31 23.95 9.86 -8.10
C LEU A 31 22.61 10.12 -8.79
N ALA A 32 22.33 11.36 -9.21
CA ALA A 32 21.14 11.67 -10.00
C ALA A 32 21.11 10.89 -11.33
N SER A 33 22.28 10.77 -11.98
CA SER A 33 22.46 10.00 -13.22
C SER A 33 22.25 8.50 -13.03
N SER A 34 22.73 7.91 -11.92
CA SER A 34 22.52 6.49 -11.64
C SER A 34 21.06 6.17 -11.30
N ILE A 35 20.41 7.03 -10.50
CA ILE A 35 18.98 6.91 -10.18
C ILE A 35 18.14 6.98 -11.46
N TYR A 36 18.42 7.93 -12.36
CA TYR A 36 17.68 8.09 -13.60
C TYR A 36 17.89 6.92 -14.58
N ARG A 37 19.10 6.34 -14.61
CA ARG A 37 19.40 5.16 -15.44
C ARG A 37 18.59 3.94 -15.01
N GLY A 38 18.37 3.79 -13.70
CA GLY A 38 17.68 2.64 -13.14
C GLY A 38 18.38 1.30 -13.44
N VAL A 39 17.71 0.20 -13.08
CA VAL A 39 18.10 -1.17 -13.42
C VAL A 39 17.20 -1.71 -14.52
N MET A 40 17.79 -2.29 -15.57
CA MET A 40 17.03 -2.97 -16.62
C MET A 40 16.87 -4.44 -16.29
N GLU A 41 15.63 -4.90 -16.15
CA GLU A 41 15.30 -6.31 -15.92
C GLU A 41 14.11 -6.70 -16.81
N ASN A 42 14.23 -7.85 -17.49
CA ASN A 42 13.20 -8.37 -18.41
C ASN A 42 12.75 -7.40 -19.53
N GLY A 43 13.52 -6.33 -19.80
CA GLY A 43 13.19 -5.30 -20.79
C GLY A 43 12.39 -4.12 -20.23
N ARG A 44 12.25 -4.03 -18.91
CA ARG A 44 11.64 -2.91 -18.18
C ARG A 44 12.69 -2.22 -17.31
N ARG A 45 12.53 -0.93 -17.05
CA ARG A 45 13.41 -0.16 -16.15
C ARG A 45 12.82 -0.15 -14.74
N TYR A 46 13.66 -0.20 -13.71
CA TYR A 46 13.26 -0.11 -12.31
C TYR A 46 14.13 0.89 -11.55
N GLN A 47 13.58 1.49 -10.50
CA GLN A 47 14.30 2.38 -9.59
C GLN A 47 15.42 1.67 -8.82
N THR A 48 16.45 2.42 -8.41
CA THR A 48 17.65 1.91 -7.70
C THR A 48 17.72 2.29 -6.22
N VAL A 49 16.86 3.20 -5.74
CA VAL A 49 16.84 3.68 -4.34
C VAL A 49 16.54 2.53 -3.37
N ARG A 50 15.59 1.66 -3.72
CA ARG A 50 15.28 0.40 -3.05
C ARG A 50 15.40 -0.76 -4.03
N GLU A 51 16.59 -0.96 -4.60
CA GLU A 51 16.80 -2.00 -5.62
C GLU A 51 16.33 -3.38 -5.12
N GLY A 52 15.45 -4.02 -5.90
CA GLY A 52 14.90 -5.34 -5.57
C GLY A 52 13.74 -5.36 -4.56
N ASP A 53 13.34 -4.19 -4.03
CA ASP A 53 12.32 -4.07 -2.97
C ASP A 53 11.10 -3.23 -3.41
N TYR A 54 10.91 -3.08 -4.73
CA TYR A 54 9.71 -2.50 -5.34
C TYR A 54 9.43 -3.14 -6.70
N TRP A 55 8.17 -3.45 -6.96
CA TRP A 55 7.75 -4.27 -8.10
C TRP A 55 7.31 -3.48 -9.34
N GLY A 56 6.97 -2.19 -9.17
CA GLY A 56 6.52 -1.34 -10.26
C GLY A 56 7.71 -0.88 -11.14
N PRO A 57 7.62 -1.03 -12.48
CA PRO A 57 8.62 -0.44 -13.37
C PRO A 57 8.63 1.09 -13.32
N SER A 58 9.73 1.70 -13.75
CA SER A 58 9.97 3.14 -13.83
C SER A 58 10.34 3.56 -15.25
N ASP A 59 9.55 3.10 -16.23
CA ASP A 59 9.71 3.37 -17.66
C ASP A 59 8.46 3.99 -18.30
N GLU A 60 8.62 4.44 -19.55
CA GLU A 60 7.63 5.19 -20.31
C GLU A 60 6.29 4.44 -20.41
N GLN A 61 6.35 3.12 -20.56
CA GLN A 61 5.15 2.28 -20.64
C GLN A 61 4.42 2.18 -19.29
N GLN A 62 5.13 2.15 -18.17
CA GLN A 62 4.47 2.24 -16.85
C GLN A 62 3.90 3.64 -16.61
N PHE A 63 4.61 4.70 -17.00
CA PHE A 63 4.10 6.07 -16.85
C PHE A 63 2.85 6.33 -17.70
N GLU A 64 2.75 5.74 -18.90
CA GLU A 64 1.52 5.73 -19.71
C GLU A 64 0.36 5.04 -18.97
N SER A 65 0.63 3.89 -18.34
CA SER A 65 -0.35 3.20 -17.50
C SER A 65 -0.80 4.05 -16.30
N LEU A 66 0.13 4.72 -15.61
CA LEU A 66 -0.18 5.57 -14.46
C LEU A 66 -1.02 6.78 -14.85
N GLU A 67 -0.73 7.39 -16.01
CA GLU A 67 -1.51 8.50 -16.56
C GLU A 67 -2.95 8.07 -16.88
N ALA A 68 -3.11 6.94 -17.56
CA ALA A 68 -4.42 6.38 -17.84
C ALA A 68 -5.23 6.11 -16.55
N GLY A 69 -4.58 5.57 -15.51
CA GLY A 69 -5.21 5.35 -14.20
C GLY A 69 -5.56 6.63 -13.46
N HIS A 70 -4.74 7.68 -13.60
CA HIS A 70 -5.06 9.00 -13.06
C HIS A 70 -6.35 9.57 -13.69
N LEU A 71 -6.49 9.48 -15.02
CA LEU A 71 -7.71 9.90 -15.72
C LEU A 71 -8.93 9.06 -15.34
N VAL A 72 -8.78 7.74 -15.13
CA VAL A 72 -9.86 6.89 -14.60
C VAL A 72 -10.36 7.43 -13.27
N CYS A 73 -9.45 7.78 -12.35
CA CYS A 73 -9.83 8.36 -11.06
C CYS A 73 -10.63 9.66 -11.23
N LEU A 74 -10.17 10.58 -12.09
CA LEU A 74 -10.86 11.85 -12.34
C LEU A 74 -12.28 11.63 -12.90
N ILE A 75 -12.44 10.73 -13.87
CA ILE A 75 -13.76 10.43 -14.46
C ILE A 75 -14.71 9.82 -13.42
N MET A 76 -14.20 8.91 -12.60
CA MET A 76 -15.01 8.27 -11.55
C MET A 76 -15.47 9.27 -10.47
N GLU A 77 -14.81 10.43 -10.36
CA GLU A 77 -15.14 11.51 -9.43
C GLU A 77 -15.67 12.77 -10.09
N ALA A 78 -15.92 12.77 -11.40
CA ALA A 78 -16.27 13.98 -12.15
C ALA A 78 -17.56 14.69 -11.67
N ASN A 79 -18.43 13.98 -10.93
CA ASN A 79 -19.68 14.50 -10.37
C ASN A 79 -19.54 14.94 -8.90
N THR A 80 -18.32 14.97 -8.36
CA THR A 80 -18.04 15.46 -7.01
C THR A 80 -17.51 16.90 -7.06
N PRO A 81 -17.63 17.69 -5.97
CA PRO A 81 -17.09 19.05 -5.95
C PRO A 81 -15.58 19.14 -6.18
N ASN A 82 -14.84 18.07 -5.85
CA ASN A 82 -13.41 17.97 -6.05
C ASN A 82 -13.07 16.57 -6.60
N PRO A 83 -12.62 16.44 -7.86
CA PRO A 83 -12.31 15.15 -8.46
C PRO A 83 -10.98 14.53 -7.98
N LEU A 84 -10.12 15.29 -7.30
CA LEU A 84 -8.78 14.87 -6.87
C LEU A 84 -8.79 14.18 -5.50
N PHE A 85 -9.59 14.67 -4.57
CA PHE A 85 -9.73 14.11 -3.22
C PHE A 85 -11.12 14.37 -2.61
N GLN A 86 -11.54 13.52 -1.67
CA GLN A 86 -12.84 13.60 -0.98
C GLN A 86 -12.75 14.08 0.47
N ALA A 87 -11.55 14.08 1.06
CA ALA A 87 -11.27 14.68 2.34
C ALA A 87 -11.79 16.14 2.35
N PRO A 88 -12.54 16.56 3.39
CA PRO A 88 -13.22 17.85 3.42
C PRO A 88 -12.27 19.03 3.72
N VAL A 89 -11.10 19.04 3.08
CA VAL A 89 -10.09 20.11 3.17
C VAL A 89 -10.43 21.18 2.14
N LYS A 90 -10.65 22.43 2.60
CA LYS A 90 -11.08 23.52 1.71
C LYS A 90 -9.94 24.32 1.09
N ASN A 91 -8.95 24.70 1.90
CA ASN A 91 -7.83 25.56 1.49
C ASN A 91 -6.52 24.99 2.07
N PRO A 92 -6.05 23.82 1.60
CA PRO A 92 -4.81 23.23 2.11
C PRO A 92 -3.64 24.19 1.85
N LYS A 93 -2.67 24.23 2.77
CA LYS A 93 -1.43 25.00 2.67
C LYS A 93 -0.22 24.11 2.44
N HIS A 94 -0.24 22.89 2.96
CA HIS A 94 0.80 21.88 2.82
C HIS A 94 0.16 20.54 2.45
N VAL A 95 0.45 20.06 1.25
CA VAL A 95 -0.04 18.78 0.73
C VAL A 95 1.13 17.87 0.41
N LEU A 96 1.00 16.60 0.77
CA LEU A 96 1.97 15.55 0.46
C LEU A 96 1.31 14.46 -0.40
N ASP A 97 1.95 14.07 -1.48
CA ASP A 97 1.58 12.93 -2.33
C ASP A 97 2.68 11.86 -2.24
N LEU A 98 2.41 10.76 -1.54
CA LEU A 98 3.37 9.67 -1.35
C LEU A 98 3.23 8.63 -2.45
N GLY A 99 4.34 8.28 -3.08
CA GLY A 99 4.34 7.45 -4.28
C GLY A 99 3.71 8.18 -5.48
N THR A 100 4.17 9.41 -5.72
CA THR A 100 3.56 10.28 -6.73
C THR A 100 3.63 9.73 -8.16
N GLY A 101 4.55 8.78 -8.41
CA GLY A 101 4.73 8.11 -9.68
C GLY A 101 5.04 9.10 -10.80
N ARG A 102 4.11 9.28 -11.74
CA ARG A 102 4.25 10.26 -12.82
C ARG A 102 4.13 11.71 -12.32
N GLY A 103 3.58 11.95 -11.14
CA GLY A 103 3.38 13.30 -10.59
C GLY A 103 2.07 13.97 -10.98
N SER A 104 1.23 13.36 -11.81
CA SER A 104 0.02 14.00 -12.38
C SER A 104 -0.96 14.47 -11.29
N TRP A 105 -1.15 13.70 -10.22
CA TRP A 105 -2.03 14.12 -9.12
C TRP A 105 -1.49 15.34 -8.37
N ALA A 106 -0.20 15.33 -8.03
CA ALA A 106 0.42 16.46 -7.34
C ALA A 106 0.40 17.74 -8.18
N VAL A 107 0.63 17.64 -9.49
CA VAL A 107 0.51 18.77 -10.43
C VAL A 107 -0.93 19.31 -10.46
N ASP A 108 -1.93 18.45 -10.63
CA ASP A 108 -3.33 18.88 -10.67
C ASP A 108 -3.79 19.52 -9.36
N VAL A 109 -3.33 19.01 -8.22
CA VAL A 109 -3.61 19.63 -6.91
C VAL A 109 -2.94 20.99 -6.78
N ALA A 110 -1.69 21.12 -7.25
CA ALA A 110 -0.98 22.40 -7.21
C ALA A 110 -1.66 23.46 -8.09
N ASP A 111 -2.15 23.07 -9.26
CA ASP A 111 -2.93 23.94 -10.16
C ASP A 111 -4.29 24.32 -9.55
N MET A 112 -4.98 23.37 -8.92
CA MET A 112 -6.28 23.61 -8.27
C MET A 112 -6.17 24.51 -7.03
N PHE A 113 -5.05 24.41 -6.30
CA PHE A 113 -4.79 25.14 -5.06
C PHE A 113 -3.49 25.94 -5.15
N PRO A 114 -3.48 27.10 -5.83
CA PRO A 114 -2.25 27.89 -6.07
C PRO A 114 -1.61 28.45 -4.79
N GLU A 115 -2.34 28.47 -3.67
CA GLU A 115 -1.80 28.87 -2.36
C GLU A 115 -1.24 27.69 -1.53
N ALA A 116 -1.43 26.44 -1.99
CA ALA A 116 -0.88 25.26 -1.35
C ALA A 116 0.55 25.03 -1.83
N ASN A 117 1.42 24.55 -0.94
CA ASN A 117 2.69 23.94 -1.32
C ASN A 117 2.47 22.43 -1.42
N VAL A 118 2.59 21.88 -2.62
CA VAL A 118 2.40 20.46 -2.90
C VAL A 118 3.75 19.80 -3.06
N ARG A 119 3.94 18.67 -2.37
CA ARG A 119 5.14 17.86 -2.46
C ARG A 119 4.77 16.46 -2.93
N GLY A 120 5.32 16.03 -4.06
CA GLY A 120 5.28 14.64 -4.51
C GLY A 120 6.58 13.94 -4.13
N VAL A 121 6.48 12.73 -3.58
CA VAL A 121 7.64 11.90 -3.21
C VAL A 121 7.53 10.56 -3.91
N ASP A 122 8.59 10.11 -4.55
CA ASP A 122 8.68 8.79 -5.17
C ASP A 122 10.10 8.24 -5.13
N LEU A 123 10.26 6.93 -5.34
CA LEU A 123 11.56 6.28 -5.46
C LEU A 123 12.25 6.58 -6.79
N PHE A 124 11.49 7.05 -7.79
CA PHE A 124 12.01 7.41 -9.11
C PHE A 124 11.60 8.84 -9.50
N PRO A 125 12.50 9.64 -10.11
CA PRO A 125 12.14 10.97 -10.58
C PRO A 125 10.99 10.92 -11.60
N PRO A 126 9.88 11.64 -11.37
CA PRO A 126 8.78 11.68 -12.32
C PRO A 126 9.25 12.24 -13.68
N PRO A 127 8.73 11.75 -14.83
CA PRO A 127 9.10 12.23 -16.16
C PRO A 127 8.34 13.53 -16.51
N VAL A 128 8.44 14.53 -15.65
CA VAL A 128 7.77 15.83 -15.79
C VAL A 128 8.78 16.88 -16.25
N GLU A 129 8.49 17.53 -17.38
CA GLU A 129 9.35 18.60 -17.92
C GLU A 129 9.06 19.96 -17.27
N TRP A 130 7.87 20.11 -16.69
CA TRP A 130 7.42 21.34 -16.06
C TRP A 130 6.58 21.04 -14.81
N LEU A 131 6.74 21.88 -13.79
CA LEU A 131 5.99 21.83 -12.55
C LEU A 131 5.39 23.21 -12.25
N PRO A 132 4.18 23.28 -11.68
CA PRO A 132 3.67 24.50 -11.09
C PRO A 132 4.64 25.08 -10.05
N PRO A 133 4.77 26.41 -9.91
CA PRO A 133 5.74 27.02 -8.98
C PRO A 133 5.55 26.61 -7.51
N ASN A 134 4.38 26.11 -7.15
CA ASN A 134 3.99 25.65 -5.84
C ASN A 134 4.01 24.11 -5.70
N CYS A 135 4.61 23.40 -6.66
CA CYS A 135 4.78 21.95 -6.65
C CYS A 135 6.26 21.57 -6.66
N VAL A 136 6.66 20.67 -5.76
CA VAL A 136 8.03 20.13 -5.67
C VAL A 136 7.97 18.61 -5.75
N MET A 137 8.87 18.01 -6.53
CA MET A 137 9.04 16.57 -6.62
C MET A 137 10.36 16.16 -5.95
N GLU A 138 10.30 15.20 -5.04
CA GLU A 138 11.44 14.69 -4.28
C GLU A 138 11.62 13.20 -4.59
N VAL A 139 12.88 12.80 -4.81
CA VAL A 139 13.23 11.39 -4.93
C VAL A 139 13.71 10.91 -3.58
N ASP A 140 12.89 10.13 -2.88
CA ASP A 140 13.19 9.67 -1.53
C ASP A 140 12.44 8.37 -1.19
N ASP A 141 12.99 7.62 -0.23
CA ASP A 141 12.33 6.46 0.35
C ASP A 141 11.50 6.89 1.57
N VAL A 142 10.18 6.81 1.43
CA VAL A 142 9.22 7.21 2.47
C VAL A 142 9.27 6.36 3.75
N LEU A 143 10.03 5.26 3.77
CA LEU A 143 10.32 4.50 4.98
C LEU A 143 11.41 5.11 5.85
N GLN A 144 12.23 6.00 5.29
CA GLN A 144 13.26 6.74 6.01
C GLN A 144 12.65 7.80 6.94
N GLU A 145 13.49 8.47 7.72
CA GLU A 145 13.05 9.57 8.58
C GLU A 145 12.53 10.75 7.76
N TRP A 146 11.31 11.21 8.07
CA TRP A 146 10.72 12.37 7.42
C TRP A 146 11.28 13.63 8.07
N THR A 147 11.99 14.45 7.28
CA THR A 147 12.67 15.66 7.77
C THR A 147 11.88 16.95 7.56
N TRP A 148 10.63 16.83 7.07
CA TRP A 148 9.76 17.97 6.82
C TRP A 148 9.32 18.63 8.13
N ARG A 149 9.57 19.92 8.25
CA ARG A 149 9.31 20.68 9.49
C ARG A 149 7.85 21.12 9.65
N GLN A 150 7.16 21.32 8.52
CA GLN A 150 5.78 21.80 8.54
C GLN A 150 4.84 20.60 8.50
N PRO A 151 3.83 20.57 9.38
CA PRO A 151 2.80 19.54 9.30
C PRO A 151 1.94 19.75 8.05
N PHE A 152 1.38 18.66 7.54
CA PHE A 152 0.54 18.67 6.35
C PHE A 152 -0.94 18.84 6.71
N ASP A 153 -1.69 19.50 5.82
CA ASP A 153 -3.15 19.55 5.87
C ASP A 153 -3.77 18.29 5.26
N LEU A 154 -3.13 17.77 4.21
CA LEU A 154 -3.56 16.60 3.45
C LEU A 154 -2.34 15.74 3.09
N ILE A 155 -2.41 14.44 3.37
CA ILE A 155 -1.49 13.43 2.84
C ILE A 155 -2.29 12.48 1.95
N HIS A 156 -1.85 12.30 0.71
CA HIS A 156 -2.48 11.46 -0.29
C HIS A 156 -1.56 10.28 -0.65
N LEU A 157 -2.18 9.12 -0.89
CA LEU A 157 -1.55 7.92 -1.41
C LEU A 157 -2.44 7.31 -2.49
N ARG A 158 -1.87 6.74 -3.54
CA ARG A 158 -2.70 6.07 -4.56
C ARG A 158 -1.95 4.98 -5.30
N GLN A 159 -2.59 3.83 -5.48
CA GLN A 159 -2.02 2.66 -6.17
C GLN A 159 -0.69 2.20 -5.54
N MET A 160 -0.61 2.20 -4.21
CA MET A 160 0.59 1.81 -3.44
C MET A 160 0.57 0.32 -3.07
N ILE A 161 -0.36 -0.45 -3.64
CA ILE A 161 -0.50 -1.88 -3.39
C ILE A 161 0.82 -2.63 -3.64
N GLY A 162 1.21 -3.48 -2.69
CA GLY A 162 2.48 -4.23 -2.76
C GLY A 162 3.76 -3.40 -2.62
N ALA A 163 3.67 -2.09 -2.35
CA ALA A 163 4.85 -1.24 -2.15
C ALA A 163 5.59 -1.51 -0.83
N PHE A 164 4.89 -2.09 0.14
CA PHE A 164 5.36 -2.27 1.51
C PHE A 164 4.99 -3.66 2.05
N THR A 165 5.84 -4.20 2.91
CA THR A 165 5.49 -5.29 3.82
C THR A 165 4.45 -4.84 4.87
N ILE A 166 3.86 -5.77 5.62
CA ILE A 166 2.86 -5.44 6.65
C ILE A 166 3.41 -4.47 7.72
N PRO A 167 4.60 -4.69 8.33
CA PRO A 167 5.13 -3.76 9.32
C PRO A 167 5.48 -2.39 8.75
N GLU A 168 5.92 -2.33 7.50
CA GLU A 168 6.20 -1.08 6.80
C GLU A 168 4.92 -0.28 6.53
N TRP A 169 3.82 -0.95 6.15
CA TRP A 169 2.51 -0.29 6.05
C TRP A 169 2.10 0.38 7.36
N ASP A 170 2.17 -0.34 8.48
CA ASP A 170 1.85 0.22 9.80
C ASP A 170 2.75 1.43 10.13
N SER A 171 4.05 1.36 9.79
CA SER A 171 5.00 2.47 9.94
C SER A 171 4.63 3.68 9.08
N VAL A 172 4.29 3.49 7.81
CA VAL A 172 3.89 4.57 6.88
C VAL A 172 2.63 5.27 7.38
N TYR A 173 1.58 4.54 7.75
CA TYR A 173 0.38 5.18 8.31
C TYR A 173 0.68 5.92 9.62
N LYS A 174 1.57 5.39 10.46
CA LYS A 174 1.97 6.08 11.69
C LYS A 174 2.76 7.36 11.40
N ARG A 175 3.64 7.35 10.41
CA ARG A 175 4.36 8.56 9.95
C ARG A 175 3.39 9.60 9.39
N CYS A 176 2.42 9.18 8.58
CA CYS A 176 1.36 10.05 8.08
C CYS A 176 0.60 10.72 9.25
N TYR A 177 0.19 9.92 10.23
CA TYR A 177 -0.50 10.42 11.43
C TYR A 177 0.35 11.46 12.19
N ASN A 178 1.64 11.19 12.35
CA ASN A 178 2.53 12.09 13.09
C ASN A 178 2.76 13.43 12.37
N HIS A 179 2.82 13.42 11.04
CA HIS A 179 3.12 14.61 10.23
C HIS A 179 1.90 15.38 9.73
N LEU A 180 0.69 14.88 9.96
CA LEU A 180 -0.51 15.68 9.78
C LEU A 180 -0.68 16.68 10.93
N GLN A 181 -1.17 17.87 10.64
CA GLN A 181 -1.64 18.77 11.69
C GLN A 181 -2.89 18.17 12.38
N PRO A 182 -3.17 18.49 13.65
CA PRO A 182 -4.45 18.14 14.26
C PRO A 182 -5.63 18.60 13.39
N GLY A 183 -6.57 17.69 13.09
CA GLY A 183 -7.66 17.95 12.15
C GLY A 183 -7.31 17.81 10.65
N GLY A 184 -6.04 17.57 10.30
CA GLY A 184 -5.60 17.24 8.94
C GLY A 184 -6.06 15.85 8.49
N TRP A 185 -5.97 15.58 7.19
CA TRP A 185 -6.56 14.37 6.58
C TRP A 185 -5.53 13.52 5.85
N ILE A 186 -5.70 12.20 5.96
CA ILE A 186 -5.09 11.23 5.06
C ILE A 186 -6.15 10.75 4.06
N GLU A 187 -5.77 10.53 2.81
CA GLU A 187 -6.62 9.90 1.81
C GLU A 187 -5.83 8.90 0.96
N GLN A 188 -6.42 7.72 0.74
CA GLN A 188 -5.84 6.66 -0.05
C GLN A 188 -6.82 6.07 -1.05
N VAL A 189 -6.34 5.81 -2.28
CA VAL A 189 -7.10 5.15 -3.34
C VAL A 189 -6.37 3.91 -3.86
N GLU A 190 -7.02 2.75 -3.77
CA GLU A 190 -6.47 1.48 -4.24
C GLU A 190 -7.41 0.78 -5.23
N GLY A 191 -6.81 0.05 -6.17
CA GLY A 191 -7.49 -0.83 -7.11
C GLY A 191 -7.06 -2.27 -6.85
N ASP A 192 -8.03 -3.19 -6.81
CA ASP A 192 -7.80 -4.59 -6.51
C ASP A 192 -7.21 -5.35 -7.72
N PRO A 193 -6.07 -6.05 -7.63
CA PRO A 193 -5.56 -6.82 -8.75
C PRO A 193 -6.49 -7.98 -9.17
N ARG A 194 -7.46 -8.35 -8.33
CA ARG A 194 -8.48 -9.37 -8.61
C ARG A 194 -9.59 -8.78 -9.48
N VAL A 195 -9.57 -9.13 -10.77
CA VAL A 195 -10.64 -8.79 -11.72
C VAL A 195 -11.82 -9.75 -11.57
N THR A 196 -13.04 -9.23 -11.69
CA THR A 196 -14.27 -10.03 -11.58
C THR A 196 -15.36 -9.52 -12.54
N SER A 197 -16.53 -10.19 -12.54
CA SER A 197 -17.74 -9.80 -13.27
C SER A 197 -18.97 -10.15 -12.43
N ASP A 198 -20.04 -9.37 -12.50
CA ASP A 198 -21.28 -9.61 -11.73
C ASP A 198 -22.19 -10.67 -12.36
N ASP A 199 -22.10 -10.88 -13.67
CA ASP A 199 -23.08 -11.63 -14.48
C ASP A 199 -22.57 -13.00 -14.96
N GLY A 200 -21.38 -13.40 -14.49
CA GLY A 200 -20.74 -14.65 -14.90
C GLY A 200 -20.15 -14.62 -16.31
N SER A 201 -20.04 -13.46 -16.95
CA SER A 201 -19.39 -13.30 -18.26
C SER A 201 -17.88 -13.61 -18.22
N LEU A 202 -17.25 -13.56 -17.04
CA LEU A 202 -15.89 -14.04 -16.82
C LEU A 202 -15.90 -15.48 -16.30
N ALA A 203 -15.37 -16.41 -17.10
CA ALA A 203 -15.22 -17.80 -16.70
C ALA A 203 -14.26 -17.95 -15.51
N LYS A 204 -14.53 -18.92 -14.62
CA LYS A 204 -13.74 -19.15 -13.39
C LYS A 204 -12.30 -19.58 -13.65
N ASP A 205 -12.03 -20.12 -14.84
CA ASP A 205 -10.74 -20.58 -15.35
C ASP A 205 -10.11 -19.58 -16.34
N ALA A 206 -10.67 -18.37 -16.46
CA ALA A 206 -10.10 -17.33 -17.31
C ALA A 206 -8.65 -16.97 -16.89
N SER A 207 -7.86 -16.61 -17.89
CA SER A 207 -6.43 -16.32 -17.75
C SER A 207 -6.18 -15.16 -16.79
N ILE A 208 -7.04 -14.14 -16.79
CA ILE A 208 -6.93 -12.99 -15.88
C ILE A 208 -7.21 -13.37 -14.41
N ILE A 209 -8.12 -14.30 -14.15
CA ILE A 209 -8.36 -14.86 -12.80
C ILE A 209 -7.14 -15.65 -12.35
N TYR A 210 -6.59 -16.46 -13.25
CA TYR A 210 -5.39 -17.24 -12.98
C TYR A 210 -4.18 -16.33 -12.66
N MET A 211 -3.98 -15.26 -13.45
CA MET A 211 -2.94 -14.27 -13.21
C MET A 211 -3.04 -13.65 -11.82
N GLY A 212 -4.25 -13.21 -11.42
CA GLY A 212 -4.47 -12.68 -10.07
C GLY A 212 -4.04 -13.68 -8.99
N LYS A 213 -4.49 -14.94 -9.08
CA LYS A 213 -4.09 -15.99 -8.12
C LYS A 213 -2.57 -16.21 -8.09
N ALA A 214 -1.93 -16.26 -9.26
CA ALA A 214 -0.50 -16.51 -9.37
C ALA A 214 0.32 -15.35 -8.78
N ILE A 215 -0.08 -14.10 -9.05
CA ILE A 215 0.59 -12.90 -8.52
C ILE A 215 0.40 -12.80 -7.01
N PHE A 216 -0.80 -13.08 -6.46
CA PHE A 216 -1.01 -13.12 -5.01
C PHE A 216 -0.12 -14.18 -4.33
N ALA A 217 -0.05 -15.40 -4.89
CA ALA A 217 0.83 -16.43 -4.35
C ALA A 217 2.32 -16.04 -4.40
N ALA A 218 2.75 -15.36 -5.47
CA ALA A 218 4.11 -14.83 -5.58
C ALA A 218 4.39 -13.71 -4.57
N ALA A 219 3.42 -12.82 -4.37
CA ALA A 219 3.49 -11.73 -3.40
C ALA A 219 3.56 -12.23 -1.95
N ASP A 220 2.82 -13.29 -1.62
CA ASP A 220 2.89 -13.96 -0.32
C ASP A 220 4.28 -14.55 -0.04
N ILE A 221 4.93 -15.14 -1.06
CA ILE A 221 6.30 -15.67 -0.95
C ILE A 221 7.30 -14.52 -0.75
N TRP A 222 7.11 -13.40 -1.45
CA TRP A 222 7.97 -12.23 -1.35
C TRP A 222 7.78 -11.45 -0.04
N GLY A 223 6.61 -11.56 0.60
CA GLY A 223 6.27 -10.88 1.85
C GLY A 223 5.64 -9.49 1.68
N HIS A 224 5.18 -9.16 0.46
CA HIS A 224 4.58 -7.87 0.11
C HIS A 224 3.11 -8.06 -0.27
N PRO A 225 2.17 -7.94 0.69
CA PRO A 225 0.79 -8.29 0.46
C PRO A 225 0.12 -7.35 -0.57
N LEU A 226 -0.80 -7.93 -1.34
CA LEU A 226 -1.62 -7.23 -2.33
C LEU A 226 -3.06 -7.04 -1.86
N ASP A 227 -3.26 -6.95 -0.55
CA ASP A 227 -4.56 -6.87 0.11
C ASP A 227 -4.85 -5.48 0.68
N THR A 228 -4.08 -4.45 0.28
CA THR A 228 -4.22 -3.07 0.79
C THR A 228 -5.65 -2.54 0.70
N LEU A 229 -6.39 -2.91 -0.35
CA LEU A 229 -7.81 -2.56 -0.50
C LEU A 229 -8.67 -3.05 0.68
N ASP A 230 -8.36 -4.23 1.22
CA ASP A 230 -9.09 -4.87 2.31
C ASP A 230 -8.60 -4.38 3.68
N THR A 231 -7.33 -3.98 3.80
CA THR A 231 -6.67 -3.70 5.08
C THR A 231 -6.54 -2.21 5.43
N MET A 232 -6.51 -1.31 4.45
CA MET A 232 -6.17 0.11 4.65
C MET A 232 -7.08 0.83 5.66
N ARG A 233 -8.40 0.57 5.65
CA ARG A 233 -9.35 1.19 6.58
C ARG A 233 -8.97 0.88 8.03
N GLY A 234 -8.77 -0.40 8.34
CA GLY A 234 -8.39 -0.84 9.67
C GLY A 234 -6.98 -0.40 10.05
N ALA A 235 -6.05 -0.31 9.10
CA ALA A 235 -4.70 0.17 9.34
C ALA A 235 -4.68 1.67 9.73
N MET A 236 -5.49 2.50 9.06
CA MET A 236 -5.66 3.91 9.44
C MET A 236 -6.28 4.04 10.84
N GLU A 237 -7.30 3.26 11.17
CA GLU A 237 -7.89 3.25 12.52
C GLU A 237 -6.85 2.87 13.58
N ARG A 238 -6.04 1.82 13.34
CA ARG A 238 -4.96 1.40 14.25
C ARG A 238 -3.87 2.46 14.42
N ALA A 239 -3.57 3.24 13.37
CA ALA A 239 -2.59 4.32 13.46
C ALA A 239 -3.05 5.50 14.35
N GLY A 240 -4.36 5.60 14.60
CA GLY A 240 -5.00 6.58 15.48
C GLY A 240 -5.93 7.56 14.76
N PHE A 241 -6.17 7.38 13.46
CA PHE A 241 -7.09 8.24 12.72
C PHE A 241 -8.55 8.05 13.17
N VAL A 242 -9.34 9.12 13.09
CA VAL A 242 -10.77 9.18 13.41
C VAL A 242 -11.56 9.63 12.19
N ASP A 243 -12.90 9.64 12.28
CA ASP A 243 -13.80 10.01 11.17
C ASP A 243 -13.45 9.27 9.87
N VAL A 244 -13.31 7.95 9.95
CA VAL A 244 -12.88 7.12 8.82
C VAL A 244 -14.04 6.87 7.88
N HIS A 245 -13.94 7.44 6.68
CA HIS A 245 -14.90 7.28 5.60
C HIS A 245 -14.35 6.34 4.53
N GLU A 246 -15.26 5.64 3.85
CA GLU A 246 -14.93 4.72 2.77
C GLU A 246 -15.92 4.86 1.62
N ARG A 247 -15.42 4.80 0.40
CA ARG A 247 -16.22 4.66 -0.82
C ARG A 247 -15.68 3.53 -1.68
N VAL A 248 -16.57 2.64 -2.09
CA VAL A 248 -16.26 1.50 -2.96
C VAL A 248 -16.71 1.80 -4.39
N TYR A 249 -15.91 1.38 -5.35
CA TYR A 249 -16.12 1.59 -6.78
C TYR A 249 -16.00 0.27 -7.54
N LYS A 250 -16.66 0.22 -8.70
CA LYS A 250 -16.38 -0.75 -9.75
C LYS A 250 -15.75 0.00 -10.90
N TRP A 251 -14.47 -0.24 -11.16
CA TRP A 251 -13.75 0.33 -12.30
C TRP A 251 -13.86 -0.63 -13.48
N PRO A 252 -14.76 -0.38 -14.44
CA PRO A 252 -14.96 -1.27 -15.58
C PRO A 252 -13.68 -1.37 -16.40
N ILE A 253 -13.38 -2.54 -16.97
CA ILE A 253 -12.29 -2.71 -17.93
C ILE A 253 -12.94 -2.93 -19.30
N GLY A 254 -12.82 -1.93 -20.16
CA GLY A 254 -13.42 -1.92 -21.49
C GLY A 254 -14.75 -1.15 -21.58
N PRO A 255 -15.20 -0.82 -22.81
CA PRO A 255 -16.34 0.06 -23.07
C PRO A 255 -17.71 -0.63 -22.99
N TRP A 256 -17.86 -1.63 -22.12
CA TRP A 256 -19.10 -2.40 -21.98
C TRP A 256 -20.22 -1.71 -21.19
N PRO A 257 -19.98 -0.79 -20.23
CA PRO A 257 -21.06 -0.15 -19.48
C PRO A 257 -22.02 0.62 -20.39
N ARG A 258 -23.30 0.68 -20.03
CA ARG A 258 -24.29 1.53 -20.73
C ARG A 258 -24.09 3.01 -20.40
N ASP A 259 -23.85 3.30 -19.13
CA ASP A 259 -23.59 4.65 -18.61
C ASP A 259 -22.39 5.28 -19.33
N SER A 260 -22.52 6.54 -19.77
CA SER A 260 -21.50 7.20 -20.59
C SER A 260 -20.21 7.47 -19.82
N THR A 261 -20.31 7.83 -18.54
CA THR A 261 -19.17 8.12 -17.68
C THR A 261 -18.40 6.84 -17.38
N LEU A 262 -19.09 5.77 -16.99
CA LEU A 262 -18.47 4.46 -16.77
C LEU A 262 -17.91 3.86 -18.06
N LYS A 263 -18.55 4.09 -19.21
CA LYS A 263 -18.03 3.65 -20.50
C LYS A 263 -16.71 4.34 -20.84
N GLU A 264 -16.60 5.64 -20.60
CA GLU A 264 -15.37 6.38 -20.83
C GLU A 264 -14.27 5.97 -19.87
N ALA A 265 -14.59 5.86 -18.56
CA ALA A 265 -13.68 5.28 -17.58
C ALA A 265 -13.20 3.89 -18.00
N GLY A 266 -14.10 3.06 -18.54
CA GLY A 266 -13.77 1.72 -19.02
C GLY A 266 -12.81 1.70 -20.21
N ARG A 267 -12.86 2.69 -21.11
CA ARG A 267 -11.91 2.81 -22.22
C ARG A 267 -10.51 3.12 -21.72
N LEU A 268 -10.39 4.10 -20.83
CA LEU A 268 -9.11 4.49 -20.24
C LEU A 268 -8.54 3.39 -19.35
N HIS A 269 -9.40 2.71 -18.59
CA HIS A 269 -8.98 1.64 -17.73
C HIS A 269 -8.53 0.39 -18.53
N TYR A 270 -9.15 0.11 -19.69
CA TYR A 270 -8.61 -0.87 -20.63
C TYR A 270 -7.19 -0.50 -21.10
N HIS A 271 -6.93 0.79 -21.34
CA HIS A 271 -5.62 1.27 -21.75
C HIS A 271 -4.58 1.13 -20.61
N GLN A 272 -4.94 1.51 -19.38
CA GLN A 272 -4.13 1.27 -18.18
C GLN A 272 -3.73 -0.21 -18.07
N TRP A 273 -4.71 -1.13 -18.11
CA TRP A 273 -4.43 -2.57 -18.06
C TRP A 273 -3.55 -3.03 -19.21
N SER A 274 -3.80 -2.55 -20.43
CA SER A 274 -3.04 -2.94 -21.63
C SER A 274 -1.57 -2.54 -21.57
N ALA A 275 -1.27 -1.37 -21.01
CA ALA A 275 0.09 -0.84 -20.85
C ALA A 275 0.81 -1.44 -19.62
N GLY A 276 0.10 -1.61 -18.49
CA GLY A 276 0.70 -1.99 -17.21
C GLY A 276 0.86 -3.49 -16.97
N MET A 277 -0.12 -4.32 -17.38
CA MET A 277 -0.22 -5.73 -16.92
C MET A 277 1.05 -6.56 -17.13
N GLU A 278 1.80 -6.29 -18.19
CA GLU A 278 3.02 -7.01 -18.52
C GLU A 278 4.10 -6.76 -17.47
N GLY A 279 4.34 -5.50 -17.09
CA GLY A 279 5.34 -5.15 -16.08
C GLY A 279 5.01 -5.75 -14.72
N TRP A 280 3.75 -5.63 -14.30
CA TRP A 280 3.25 -6.14 -13.02
C TRP A 280 3.45 -7.66 -12.94
N THR A 281 2.95 -8.38 -13.94
CA THR A 281 3.01 -9.85 -13.98
C THR A 281 4.44 -10.36 -14.13
N MET A 282 5.25 -9.69 -14.96
CA MET A 282 6.64 -10.08 -15.20
C MET A 282 7.42 -10.10 -13.90
N TYR A 283 7.39 -9.00 -13.14
CA TYR A 283 8.17 -8.87 -11.92
C TYR A 283 7.84 -9.98 -10.90
N PHE A 284 6.56 -10.16 -10.57
CA PHE A 284 6.15 -11.15 -9.57
C PHE A 284 6.45 -12.59 -10.03
N LEU A 285 6.06 -12.97 -11.24
CA LEU A 285 6.11 -14.36 -11.66
C LEU A 285 7.52 -14.84 -12.01
N THR A 286 8.40 -13.98 -12.57
CA THR A 286 9.76 -14.41 -12.90
C THR A 286 10.69 -14.49 -11.69
N LYS A 287 10.31 -13.88 -10.56
CA LYS A 287 11.10 -13.92 -9.31
C LYS A 287 10.52 -14.90 -8.27
N TRP A 288 9.21 -14.88 -8.07
CA TRP A 288 8.53 -15.67 -7.01
C TRP A 288 7.37 -16.53 -7.53
N GLY A 289 7.30 -16.76 -8.85
CA GLY A 289 6.36 -17.72 -9.41
C GLY A 289 6.51 -19.11 -8.76
N THR A 290 5.39 -19.82 -8.63
CA THR A 290 5.32 -21.14 -8.01
C THR A 290 4.82 -22.19 -9.03
N PRO A 291 5.31 -23.45 -9.01
CA PRO A 291 6.25 -24.07 -8.04
C PRO A 291 7.72 -23.68 -8.22
N LYS A 292 8.06 -23.00 -9.31
CA LYS A 292 9.36 -22.39 -9.56
C LYS A 292 9.16 -21.06 -10.28
N PRO A 293 10.12 -20.13 -10.20
CA PRO A 293 10.02 -18.87 -10.94
C PRO A 293 9.83 -19.12 -12.44
N TRP A 294 8.97 -18.31 -13.04
CA TRP A 294 8.54 -18.48 -14.43
C TRP A 294 9.60 -17.94 -15.38
N SER A 295 9.63 -18.50 -16.60
CA SER A 295 10.37 -17.86 -17.69
C SER A 295 9.61 -16.63 -18.21
N LYS A 296 10.35 -15.70 -18.84
CA LYS A 296 9.78 -14.53 -19.49
C LYS A 296 8.73 -14.92 -20.54
N GLU A 297 8.98 -16.00 -21.29
CA GLU A 297 8.10 -16.50 -22.34
C GLU A 297 6.79 -17.05 -21.77
N GLU A 298 6.84 -17.76 -20.63
CA GLU A 298 5.64 -18.25 -19.93
C GLU A 298 4.73 -17.08 -19.52
N VAL A 299 5.31 -16.01 -18.98
CA VAL A 299 4.58 -14.78 -18.65
C VAL A 299 3.98 -14.16 -19.91
N GLN A 300 4.76 -14.00 -20.98
CA GLN A 300 4.27 -13.40 -22.23
C GLN A 300 3.11 -14.19 -22.86
N VAL A 301 3.13 -15.53 -22.78
CA VAL A 301 2.01 -16.37 -23.22
C VAL A 301 0.76 -16.10 -22.39
N LEU A 302 0.88 -15.96 -21.06
CA LEU A 302 -0.24 -15.61 -20.19
C LEU A 302 -0.81 -14.23 -20.54
N ILE A 303 0.04 -13.20 -20.67
CA ILE A 303 -0.35 -11.85 -21.05
C ILE A 303 -1.06 -11.84 -22.42
N ALA A 304 -0.57 -12.62 -23.41
CA ALA A 304 -1.21 -12.70 -24.72
C ALA A 304 -2.64 -13.28 -24.66
N LYS A 305 -2.91 -14.22 -23.74
CA LYS A 305 -4.27 -14.73 -23.50
C LYS A 305 -5.15 -13.66 -22.85
N ILE A 306 -4.63 -12.96 -21.84
CA ILE A 306 -5.37 -11.90 -21.12
C ILE A 306 -5.73 -10.74 -22.04
N ARG A 307 -4.82 -10.31 -22.93
CA ARG A 307 -5.09 -9.30 -23.95
C ARG A 307 -6.29 -9.65 -24.83
N LYS A 308 -6.50 -10.93 -25.15
CA LYS A 308 -7.71 -11.40 -25.88
C LYS A 308 -8.95 -11.36 -25.00
N GLU A 309 -8.82 -11.65 -23.70
CA GLU A 309 -9.92 -11.61 -22.74
C GLU A 309 -10.44 -10.19 -22.52
N ILE A 310 -9.57 -9.23 -22.18
CA ILE A 310 -9.97 -7.85 -21.87
C ILE A 310 -10.48 -7.06 -23.07
N LYS A 311 -10.18 -7.53 -24.29
CA LYS A 311 -10.68 -6.94 -25.55
C LYS A 311 -12.08 -7.46 -25.94
N ASP A 312 -12.54 -8.55 -25.34
CA ASP A 312 -13.84 -9.16 -25.67
C ASP A 312 -14.98 -8.34 -25.04
N PRO A 313 -15.81 -7.65 -25.84
CA PRO A 313 -16.87 -6.78 -25.32
C PRO A 313 -18.00 -7.55 -24.63
N ARG A 314 -18.01 -8.89 -24.72
CA ARG A 314 -18.97 -9.76 -24.03
C ARG A 314 -18.54 -10.06 -22.59
N LYS A 315 -17.32 -9.68 -22.19
CA LYS A 315 -16.83 -9.80 -20.82
C LYS A 315 -17.08 -8.48 -20.10
N HIS A 316 -18.03 -8.48 -19.16
CA HIS A 316 -18.41 -7.31 -18.37
C HIS A 316 -17.55 -7.22 -17.11
N ILE A 317 -16.24 -7.18 -17.33
CA ILE A 317 -15.24 -7.26 -16.27
C ILE A 317 -14.96 -5.90 -15.63
N TYR A 318 -14.62 -5.93 -14.36
CA TYR A 318 -14.22 -4.76 -13.60
C TYR A 318 -13.20 -5.11 -12.51
N GLN A 319 -12.45 -4.09 -12.10
CA GLN A 319 -11.64 -4.08 -10.88
C GLN A 319 -12.46 -3.44 -9.75
N ALA A 320 -12.49 -4.05 -8.57
CA ALA A 320 -12.98 -3.36 -7.38
C ALA A 320 -11.95 -2.29 -7.00
N ALA A 321 -12.40 -1.08 -6.67
CA ALA A 321 -11.53 -0.03 -6.17
C ALA A 321 -12.15 0.59 -4.92
N ARG A 322 -11.31 1.21 -4.10
CA ARG A 322 -11.74 1.78 -2.82
C ARG A 322 -10.96 3.03 -2.54
N ARG A 323 -11.67 4.04 -2.03
CA ARG A 323 -11.11 5.27 -1.50
C ARG A 323 -11.42 5.31 0.00
N VAL A 324 -10.41 5.55 0.82
CA VAL A 324 -10.56 5.74 2.27
C VAL A 324 -9.92 7.07 2.64
N TRP A 325 -10.64 7.88 3.40
CA TRP A 325 -10.07 9.10 3.97
C TRP A 325 -10.43 9.19 5.45
N ALA A 326 -9.49 9.71 6.23
CA ALA A 326 -9.58 9.75 7.67
C ALA A 326 -8.87 10.97 8.24
N ARG A 327 -9.34 11.44 9.39
CA ARG A 327 -8.87 12.67 10.00
C ARG A 327 -7.96 12.37 11.18
N LYS A 328 -6.89 13.14 11.35
CA LYS A 328 -6.17 13.19 12.62
C LYS A 328 -7.07 13.89 13.66
N PRO A 329 -7.23 13.36 14.88
CA PRO A 329 -7.95 14.06 15.94
C PRO A 329 -7.49 15.52 16.09
N THR A 330 -8.43 16.41 16.40
CA THR A 330 -8.16 17.81 16.73
C THR A 330 -7.40 17.90 18.05
N GLU A 331 -6.77 19.04 18.32
CA GLU A 331 -6.08 19.26 19.60
C GLU A 331 -7.00 19.03 20.80
N GLU A 332 -8.26 19.47 20.72
CA GLU A 332 -9.27 19.28 21.76
C GLU A 332 -9.60 17.79 21.97
N GLU A 333 -9.80 17.03 20.90
CA GLU A 333 -10.07 15.59 20.98
C GLU A 333 -8.88 14.81 21.57
N ILE A 334 -7.65 15.20 21.22
CA ILE A 334 -6.43 14.61 21.79
C ILE A 334 -6.36 14.92 23.29
N ALA A 335 -6.51 16.19 23.68
CA ALA A 335 -6.47 16.60 25.08
C ALA A 335 -7.54 15.89 25.93
N ASN A 336 -8.77 15.83 25.42
CA ASN A 336 -9.88 15.15 26.10
C ASN A 336 -9.67 13.63 26.23
N SER A 337 -8.94 13.01 25.30
CA SER A 337 -8.62 11.59 25.36
C SER A 337 -7.51 11.30 26.38
N SER A 338 -6.51 12.18 26.50
CA SER A 338 -5.44 12.07 27.50
C SER A 338 -5.98 12.24 28.93
N VAL A 339 -6.91 13.18 29.16
CA VAL A 339 -7.53 13.39 30.49
C VAL A 339 -8.37 12.19 30.93
N LYS A 340 -9.00 11.45 30.00
CA LYS A 340 -9.75 10.22 30.32
C LYS A 340 -8.85 9.02 30.64
N GLN A 341 -7.56 9.07 30.32
CA GLN A 341 -6.61 7.98 30.54
C GLN A 341 -5.73 8.16 31.78
N GLU A 342 -5.74 9.31 32.46
CA GLU A 342 -5.05 9.45 33.75
C GLU A 342 -5.76 8.65 34.85
N PRO A 343 -5.09 7.69 35.52
CA PRO A 343 -5.68 7.02 36.66
C PRO A 343 -5.77 8.02 37.82
N VAL A 344 -6.97 8.18 38.37
CA VAL A 344 -7.20 8.90 39.63
C VAL A 344 -6.50 8.14 40.77
N VAL A 345 -5.20 8.40 40.97
CA VAL A 345 -4.49 7.94 42.15
C VAL A 345 -4.88 8.87 43.30
N LYS A 346 -5.97 8.54 43.99
CA LYS A 346 -6.22 9.07 45.33
C LYS A 346 -5.22 8.40 46.28
N GLN A 347 -4.14 9.11 46.63
CA GLN A 347 -3.35 8.75 47.80
C GLN A 347 -4.15 9.14 49.05
N GLU A 348 -4.70 8.15 49.75
CA GLU A 348 -5.04 8.31 51.17
C GLU A 348 -3.80 8.02 52.02
N PRO A 349 -3.51 8.82 53.06
CA PRO A 349 -2.32 8.62 53.89
C PRO A 349 -2.51 7.40 54.80
N ILE A 350 -1.65 6.41 54.66
CA ILE A 350 -1.57 5.25 55.57
C ILE A 350 -0.99 5.74 56.90
N VAL A 351 -1.84 5.79 57.94
CA VAL A 351 -1.41 5.98 59.34
C VAL A 351 -0.79 4.67 59.81
N LYS A 352 0.52 4.69 60.13
CA LYS A 352 1.24 3.58 60.75
C LYS A 352 0.70 3.34 62.17
N GLN A 353 0.23 2.13 62.46
CA GLN A 353 0.08 1.64 63.84
C GLN A 353 1.17 0.60 64.13
N GLU A 354 1.87 0.78 65.25
CA GLU A 354 2.87 -0.14 65.79
C GLU A 354 2.23 -1.43 66.35
N PRO A 355 2.94 -2.57 66.36
CA PRO A 355 2.38 -3.83 66.83
C PRO A 355 2.50 -3.97 68.36
N VAL A 356 1.39 -4.34 69.01
CA VAL A 356 1.37 -4.77 70.41
C VAL A 356 1.49 -6.31 70.46
N VAL A 357 2.56 -6.77 71.11
CA VAL A 357 2.83 -8.17 71.44
C VAL A 357 1.87 -8.65 72.54
N LYS A 358 1.18 -9.78 72.32
CA LYS A 358 0.64 -10.62 73.40
C LYS A 358 0.80 -12.11 73.10
N GLN A 359 1.18 -12.81 74.17
CA GLN A 359 1.67 -14.18 74.27
C GLN A 359 0.58 -15.25 74.03
N GLU A 360 1.04 -16.42 73.58
CA GLU A 360 0.31 -17.69 73.51
C GLU A 360 -0.21 -18.17 74.88
N PRO A 361 -1.17 -19.11 74.87
CA PRO A 361 -0.79 -20.43 75.37
C PRO A 361 -1.42 -21.62 74.62
N GLY A 362 -0.67 -22.72 74.59
CA GLY A 362 -1.18 -24.05 74.96
C GLY A 362 -1.57 -25.00 73.84
N ALA A 363 -0.74 -26.03 73.65
CA ALA A 363 -0.87 -27.13 72.69
C ALA A 363 -2.03 -28.11 72.97
N GLN A 364 -2.56 -28.72 71.91
CA GLN A 364 -3.08 -30.10 71.87
C GLN A 364 -3.30 -30.54 70.40
N ASP A 365 -2.52 -31.52 69.95
CA ASP A 365 -2.80 -32.42 68.80
C ASP A 365 -3.40 -33.74 69.33
N PRO A 366 -3.90 -34.71 68.52
CA PRO A 366 -4.18 -34.72 67.07
C PRO A 366 -5.61 -35.26 66.78
N ILE A 367 -6.00 -35.44 65.50
CA ILE A 367 -6.63 -36.66 64.95
C ILE A 367 -6.83 -36.51 63.43
N ALA A 368 -6.44 -37.57 62.71
CA ALA A 368 -6.46 -37.75 61.27
C ALA A 368 -7.87 -37.83 60.66
N ASN A 369 -7.99 -37.48 59.37
CA ASN A 369 -8.60 -38.31 58.31
C ASN A 369 -8.60 -37.55 56.96
N ASP A 370 -7.79 -38.04 56.02
CA ASP A 370 -8.10 -38.10 54.58
C ASP A 370 -8.68 -39.53 54.35
N PRO A 371 -9.44 -39.92 53.28
CA PRO A 371 -9.39 -39.39 51.90
C PRO A 371 -10.73 -39.37 51.10
N ALA A 372 -10.70 -38.79 49.90
CA ALA A 372 -11.39 -39.25 48.65
C ALA A 372 -11.26 -38.15 47.58
N VAL A 373 -10.34 -38.22 46.60
CA VAL A 373 -10.40 -39.00 45.33
C VAL A 373 -11.81 -39.21 44.77
N GLN A 374 -12.17 -38.44 43.74
CA GLN A 374 -13.02 -38.91 42.63
C GLN A 374 -12.45 -38.42 41.29
N GLU A 375 -12.07 -39.40 40.48
CA GLU A 375 -11.66 -39.30 39.08
C GLU A 375 -12.89 -39.38 38.13
N PRO A 376 -12.73 -39.16 36.81
CA PRO A 376 -13.74 -38.55 35.95
C PRO A 376 -14.73 -39.56 35.34
N VAL A 377 -15.93 -39.08 35.02
CA VAL A 377 -16.92 -39.84 34.24
C VAL A 377 -16.62 -39.73 32.75
N VAL A 378 -16.12 -40.85 32.21
CA VAL A 378 -16.07 -41.19 30.78
C VAL A 378 -17.51 -41.40 30.28
N LYS A 379 -17.89 -40.74 29.18
CA LYS A 379 -19.04 -41.15 28.36
C LYS A 379 -18.54 -41.73 27.05
N GLN A 380 -18.94 -42.98 26.82
CA GLN A 380 -18.62 -43.82 25.66
C GLN A 380 -19.34 -43.37 24.39
N GLU A 381 -18.63 -43.47 23.27
CA GLU A 381 -19.16 -43.53 21.91
C GLU A 381 -19.88 -44.87 21.66
N PRO A 382 -20.88 -44.91 20.76
CA PRO A 382 -21.21 -46.11 20.00
C PRO A 382 -20.65 -46.03 18.57
N GLY A 383 -19.97 -47.09 18.16
CA GLY A 383 -19.28 -47.23 16.89
C GLY A 383 -20.16 -47.44 15.65
N THR A 384 -19.51 -47.14 14.53
CA THR A 384 -19.50 -47.80 13.20
C THR A 384 -20.74 -48.53 12.68
N GLN A 385 -21.22 -48.08 11.51
CA GLN A 385 -21.58 -48.95 10.38
C GLN A 385 -21.62 -48.13 9.06
N ASP A 386 -20.68 -48.40 8.17
CA ASP A 386 -20.74 -48.05 6.74
C ASP A 386 -21.74 -48.97 6.02
N PRO A 387 -22.45 -48.46 4.99
CA PRO A 387 -22.86 -49.28 3.87
C PRO A 387 -22.29 -48.77 2.55
N VAL A 388 -21.35 -49.56 2.02
CA VAL A 388 -21.33 -50.16 0.67
C VAL A 388 -21.81 -49.28 -0.50
N ALA A 389 -20.86 -49.01 -1.40
CA ALA A 389 -21.05 -48.48 -2.74
C ALA A 389 -21.92 -49.39 -3.64
N THR A 390 -22.83 -48.78 -4.41
CA THR A 390 -23.49 -49.40 -5.57
C THR A 390 -23.68 -48.38 -6.68
N GLU A 391 -22.89 -48.49 -7.74
CA GLU A 391 -23.19 -48.16 -9.16
C GLU A 391 -22.19 -48.97 -10.02
N PRO A 392 -22.47 -49.36 -11.29
CA PRO A 392 -23.34 -48.65 -12.24
C PRO A 392 -24.29 -49.53 -13.08
N ILE A 393 -25.36 -48.93 -13.59
CA ILE A 393 -26.13 -49.49 -14.73
C ILE A 393 -25.82 -48.68 -15.98
N VAL A 394 -25.06 -49.32 -16.87
CA VAL A 394 -24.79 -48.89 -18.24
C VAL A 394 -26.08 -49.03 -19.07
N LYS A 395 -26.62 -47.93 -19.58
CA LYS A 395 -27.59 -47.95 -20.69
C LYS A 395 -26.84 -47.76 -22.00
N LYS A 396 -26.92 -48.78 -22.86
CA LYS A 396 -26.47 -48.76 -24.26
C LYS A 396 -27.39 -47.86 -25.09
N GLU A 397 -26.80 -46.92 -25.83
CA GLU A 397 -27.36 -46.37 -27.06
C GLU A 397 -27.15 -47.37 -28.21
N PRO A 398 -28.05 -47.43 -29.21
CA PRO A 398 -27.74 -48.00 -30.52
C PRO A 398 -27.41 -46.90 -31.53
N SER A 399 -26.34 -47.10 -32.29
CA SER A 399 -26.06 -46.42 -33.57
C SER A 399 -25.98 -47.50 -34.67
N PRO A 400 -26.16 -47.19 -35.96
CA PRO A 400 -26.56 -45.93 -36.61
C PRO A 400 -28.01 -45.90 -37.10
#